data_AF-A0A7V0Y317-F1
#
_entry.id   AF-A0A7V0Y317-F1
#
_cell.length_a   1.000
_cell.length_b   1.000
_cell.length_c   1.000
_cell.angle_alpha   90.00
_cell.angle_beta   90.00
_cell.angle_gamma   90.00
#
_symmetry.space_group_name_H-M   'P 1'
#
loop_
_entity.id
_entity.type
_entity.pdbx_description
1 polymer ?
#
loop_
_entity_poly.entity_id
_entity_poly.type
_entity_poly.pdbx_seq_one_letter_code
_entity_poly.pdbx_strand_id
1 'polypeptide(L)'
;MLPVRAVSITALQLQSNGVWKARPGCRVLIIDGGALRFDYPQDWILHAGADSVCLVAPDLPERPTVLAASVKRISMPASMIPLELYMREIAEFDPRVLADVGGDFVRVRRPPLEAGWVESHLTDPRDGREISKRICFARAGCTRALIAFQSWLEDRARMDAVWETVLDTLAVGDYLEDIATGRRREKRG
;
A
#
# COMPACT_ATOMS: atom_id res chain seq x y z
N MET A 1 14.40 -25.48 2.29
CA MET A 1 14.14 -24.03 2.40
C MET A 1 14.10 -23.47 0.98
N LEU A 2 12.92 -23.25 0.42
CA LEU A 2 12.77 -22.75 -0.95
C LEU A 2 13.18 -21.27 -0.99
N PRO A 3 13.89 -20.79 -2.02
CA PRO A 3 14.27 -19.38 -2.11
C PRO A 3 12.99 -18.53 -2.27
N VAL A 4 12.76 -17.64 -1.31
CA VAL A 4 11.80 -16.55 -1.47
C VAL A 4 12.33 -15.69 -2.61
N ARG A 5 11.67 -15.73 -3.77
CA ARG A 5 12.02 -14.85 -4.89
C ARG A 5 11.94 -13.42 -4.40
N ALA A 6 13.05 -12.69 -4.54
CA ALA A 6 13.07 -11.25 -4.36
C ALA A 6 11.99 -10.62 -5.25
N VAL A 7 11.16 -9.75 -4.65
CA VAL A 7 10.13 -9.01 -5.36
C VAL A 7 10.84 -7.99 -6.24
N SER A 8 10.70 -8.10 -7.56
CA SER A 8 11.17 -7.04 -8.45
C SER A 8 10.22 -5.86 -8.37
N ILE A 9 10.72 -4.76 -7.83
CA ILE A 9 10.00 -3.49 -7.76
C ILE A 9 10.31 -2.72 -9.05
N THR A 10 9.28 -2.40 -9.84
CA THR A 10 9.44 -1.62 -11.07
C THR A 10 8.41 -0.50 -11.09
N ALA A 11 8.86 0.72 -10.79
CA ALA A 11 8.03 1.90 -10.94
C ALA A 11 7.98 2.34 -12.40
N LEU A 12 6.78 2.43 -12.98
CA LEU A 12 6.60 2.84 -14.36
C LEU A 12 5.68 4.06 -14.42
N GLN A 13 6.14 5.11 -15.10
CA GLN A 13 5.30 6.24 -15.45
C GLN A 13 4.56 5.91 -16.75
N LEU A 14 3.24 5.71 -16.66
CA LEU A 14 2.42 5.42 -17.83
C LEU A 14 2.34 6.66 -18.74
N GLN A 15 2.47 6.45 -20.05
CA GLN A 15 2.23 7.50 -21.05
C GLN A 15 0.73 7.65 -21.32
N SER A 16 0.29 8.87 -21.62
CA SER A 16 -1.11 9.33 -21.72
C SER A 16 -1.94 8.68 -22.83
N ASN A 17 -1.33 7.86 -23.68
CA ASN A 17 -1.89 7.18 -24.84
C ASN A 17 -2.14 5.68 -24.60
N GLY A 18 -1.89 5.16 -23.40
CA GLY A 18 -2.25 3.79 -23.00
C GLY A 18 -3.73 3.63 -22.60
N VAL A 19 -4.19 2.37 -22.53
CA VAL A 19 -5.54 2.00 -22.03
C VAL A 19 -5.73 2.36 -20.55
N TRP A 20 -4.63 2.54 -19.81
CA TRP A 20 -4.62 2.83 -18.39
C TRP A 20 -4.41 4.30 -18.12
N LYS A 21 -5.36 4.90 -17.42
CA LYS A 21 -5.30 6.28 -16.98
C LYS A 21 -5.22 6.30 -15.46
N ALA A 22 -4.16 6.91 -14.94
CA ALA A 22 -4.15 7.33 -13.54
C ALA A 22 -5.31 8.31 -13.32
N ARG A 23 -5.80 8.41 -12.08
CA ARG A 23 -6.64 9.55 -11.69
C ARG A 23 -5.94 10.87 -12.05
N PRO A 24 -6.68 11.90 -12.47
CA PRO A 24 -6.09 13.21 -12.77
C PRO A 24 -5.22 13.71 -11.61
N GLY A 25 -4.01 14.18 -11.93
CA GLY A 25 -3.02 14.61 -10.92
C GLY A 25 -2.25 13.48 -10.22
N CYS A 26 -2.48 12.22 -10.61
CA CYS A 26 -1.81 11.06 -10.03
C CYS A 26 -0.85 10.38 -11.01
N ARG A 27 0.08 9.60 -10.45
CA ARG A 27 0.84 8.53 -11.10
C ARG A 27 0.34 7.18 -10.61
N VAL A 28 0.64 6.12 -11.34
CA VAL A 28 0.30 4.74 -10.93
C VAL A 28 1.55 4.06 -10.37
N LEU A 29 1.45 3.48 -9.18
CA LEU A 29 2.44 2.55 -8.67
C LEU A 29 2.07 1.14 -9.13
N ILE A 30 3.04 0.39 -9.63
CA ILE A 30 2.90 -1.04 -9.95
C ILE A 30 4.07 -1.77 -9.30
N ILE A 31 3.81 -2.84 -8.53
CA ILE A 31 4.83 -3.70 -7.93
C ILE A 31 4.65 -5.13 -8.44
N ASP A 32 5.77 -5.81 -8.76
CA ASP A 32 5.81 -7.21 -9.23
C ASP A 32 4.78 -7.50 -10.33
N GLY A 33 4.76 -6.64 -11.35
CA GLY A 33 3.89 -6.82 -12.53
C GLY A 33 2.39 -6.82 -12.24
N GLY A 34 1.93 -6.18 -11.15
CA GLY A 34 0.52 -6.14 -10.77
C GLY A 34 0.17 -6.90 -9.49
N ALA A 35 1.18 -7.37 -8.73
CA ALA A 35 0.95 -7.87 -7.38
C ALA A 35 0.31 -6.80 -6.48
N LEU A 36 0.71 -5.54 -6.68
CA LEU A 36 0.09 -4.38 -6.08
C LEU A 36 0.04 -3.25 -7.10
N ARG A 37 -1.10 -2.55 -7.15
CA ARG A 37 -1.29 -1.35 -7.94
C ARG A 37 -2.19 -0.36 -7.19
N PHE A 38 -1.83 0.91 -7.22
CA PHE A 38 -2.69 2.02 -6.81
C PHE A 38 -2.15 3.33 -7.37
N ASP A 39 -2.97 4.38 -7.33
CA ASP A 39 -2.62 5.71 -7.77
C ASP A 39 -2.14 6.57 -6.58
N TYR A 40 -1.19 7.45 -6.84
CA TYR A 40 -0.60 8.36 -5.84
C TYR A 40 -0.30 9.73 -6.46
N PRO A 41 -0.16 10.81 -5.67
CA PRO A 41 0.06 12.15 -6.22
C PRO A 41 1.32 12.23 -7.09
N GLN A 42 1.22 12.90 -8.24
CA GLN A 42 2.27 12.92 -9.26
C GLN A 42 3.57 13.62 -8.82
N ASP A 43 3.51 14.44 -7.77
CA ASP A 43 4.60 15.21 -7.21
C ASP A 43 5.38 14.44 -6.13
N TRP A 44 4.93 13.25 -5.72
CA TRP A 44 5.62 12.43 -4.73
C TRP A 44 6.81 11.70 -5.35
N ILE A 45 7.89 11.61 -4.57
CA ILE A 45 9.16 11.01 -4.96
C ILE A 45 9.13 9.53 -4.59
N LEU A 46 9.48 8.67 -5.55
CA LEU A 46 9.52 7.23 -5.37
C LEU A 46 10.93 6.75 -5.06
N HIS A 47 11.06 6.00 -3.98
CA HIS A 47 12.26 5.27 -3.59
C HIS A 47 11.97 3.77 -3.55
N ALA A 48 12.65 2.99 -4.40
CA ALA A 48 12.57 1.54 -4.36
C ALA A 48 13.65 0.98 -3.43
N GLY A 49 13.24 0.29 -2.36
CA GLY A 49 14.11 -0.50 -1.50
C GLY A 49 14.16 -1.97 -1.90
N ALA A 50 14.83 -2.80 -1.10
CA ALA A 50 14.93 -4.24 -1.36
C ALA A 50 13.59 -4.97 -1.16
N ASP A 51 12.83 -4.60 -0.13
CA ASP A 51 11.60 -5.30 0.29
C ASP A 51 10.34 -4.42 0.25
N SER A 52 10.49 -3.14 -0.07
CA SER A 52 9.38 -2.19 -0.12
C SER A 52 9.65 -1.00 -1.05
N VAL A 53 8.59 -0.34 -1.48
CA VAL A 53 8.63 0.99 -2.11
C VAL A 53 8.22 2.02 -1.08
N CYS A 54 8.93 3.15 -1.03
CA CYS A 54 8.52 4.33 -0.29
C CYS A 54 8.17 5.45 -1.28
N LEU A 55 6.99 6.03 -1.10
CA LEU A 55 6.57 7.28 -1.74
C LEU A 55 6.69 8.38 -0.69
N VAL A 56 7.48 9.40 -1.00
CA VAL A 56 7.77 10.51 -0.10
C VAL A 56 7.12 11.76 -0.66
N ALA A 57 6.28 12.41 0.13
CA ALA A 57 5.71 13.68 -0.26
C ALA A 57 6.83 14.74 -0.39
N PRO A 58 6.70 15.73 -1.28
CA PRO A 58 7.66 16.82 -1.39
C PRO A 58 7.52 17.85 -0.23
N ASP A 59 6.99 17.43 0.92
CA ASP A 59 6.85 18.28 2.09
C ASP A 59 8.21 18.57 2.75
N LEU A 60 8.19 19.15 3.96
CA LEU A 60 9.40 19.61 4.66
C LEU A 60 10.48 18.50 4.65
N PRO A 61 11.64 18.69 3.99
CA PRO A 61 12.62 17.61 3.76
C PRO A 61 13.13 16.91 5.02
N GLU A 62 13.13 17.64 6.14
CA GLU A 62 13.54 17.14 7.45
C GLU A 62 12.49 16.21 8.11
N ARG A 63 11.26 16.24 7.60
CA ARG A 63 10.05 15.67 8.21
C ARG A 63 9.09 15.10 7.16
N PRO A 64 9.55 14.15 6.33
CA PRO A 64 8.77 13.69 5.20
C PRO A 64 7.52 12.91 5.64
N THR A 65 6.41 13.21 4.98
CA THR A 65 5.26 12.31 4.92
C THR A 65 5.62 11.13 4.02
N VAL A 66 5.38 9.91 4.50
CA VAL A 66 5.84 8.68 3.83
C VAL A 66 4.73 7.66 3.71
N LEU A 67 4.53 7.15 2.50
CA LEU A 67 3.73 5.96 2.23
C LEU A 67 4.65 4.83 1.76
N ALA A 68 4.77 3.79 2.57
CA ALA A 68 5.51 2.58 2.24
C ALA A 68 4.56 1.46 1.80
N ALA A 69 4.95 0.71 0.79
CA ALA A 69 4.18 -0.42 0.28
C ALA A 69 5.09 -1.63 0.04
N SER A 70 4.59 -2.81 0.42
CA SER A 70 5.28 -4.09 0.19
C SER A 70 4.29 -5.16 -0.24
N VAL A 71 4.79 -6.17 -0.95
CA VAL A 71 4.00 -7.32 -1.38
C VAL A 71 4.70 -8.62 -0.98
N LYS A 72 3.90 -9.64 -0.65
CA LYS A 72 4.38 -10.99 -0.43
C LYS A 72 3.44 -11.99 -1.08
N ARG A 73 4.01 -13.07 -1.62
CA ARG A 73 3.27 -14.28 -1.93
C ARG A 73 3.05 -15.07 -0.65
N ILE A 74 1.82 -15.54 -0.47
CA ILE A 74 1.43 -16.37 0.66
C ILE A 74 0.93 -17.72 0.17
N SER A 75 1.02 -18.74 1.01
CA SER A 75 0.46 -20.05 0.70
C SER A 75 -1.08 -19.99 0.72
N MET A 76 -1.73 -20.96 0.06
CA MET A 76 -3.20 -21.09 0.11
C MET A 76 -3.76 -21.22 1.54
N PRO A 77 -3.16 -22.00 2.46
CA PRO A 77 -3.62 -22.01 3.85
C PRO A 77 -3.55 -20.63 4.52
N ALA A 78 -2.46 -19.88 4.29
CA ALA A 78 -2.32 -18.53 4.84
C ALA A 78 -3.30 -17.52 4.19
N SER A 79 -3.75 -17.76 2.95
CA SER A 79 -4.78 -16.93 2.32
C SER A 79 -6.19 -17.21 2.84
N MET A 80 -6.40 -18.28 3.62
CA MET A 80 -7.68 -18.58 4.25
C MET A 80 -7.84 -17.96 5.65
N ILE A 81 -6.75 -17.47 6.26
CA ILE A 81 -6.81 -16.79 7.55
C ILE A 81 -7.60 -15.48 7.38
N PRO A 82 -8.65 -15.21 8.17
CA PRO A 82 -9.35 -13.92 8.14
C PRO A 82 -8.39 -12.74 8.29
N LEU A 83 -8.59 -11.70 7.48
CA LEU A 83 -7.67 -10.56 7.41
C LEU A 83 -7.50 -9.87 8.77
N GLU A 84 -8.57 -9.78 9.55
CA GLU A 84 -8.60 -9.17 10.88
C GLU A 84 -7.77 -9.94 11.90
N LEU A 85 -7.77 -11.27 11.81
CA LEU A 85 -6.96 -12.11 12.69
C LEU A 85 -5.47 -11.92 12.37
N TYR A 86 -5.13 -11.88 11.09
CA TYR A 86 -3.76 -11.61 10.67
C TYR A 86 -3.24 -10.24 11.13
N MET A 87 -4.11 -9.22 11.12
CA MET A 87 -3.77 -7.90 11.65
C MET A 87 -3.48 -7.92 13.14
N ARG A 88 -4.30 -8.62 13.92
CA ARG A 88 -4.06 -8.79 15.36
C ARG A 88 -2.75 -9.51 15.63
N GLU A 89 -2.44 -10.57 14.88
CA GLU A 89 -1.16 -11.27 15.01
C GLU A 89 0.03 -10.33 14.75
N ILE A 90 -0.01 -9.52 13.68
CA ILE A 90 1.08 -8.55 13.44
C ILE A 90 1.20 -7.55 14.59
N ALA A 91 0.09 -7.16 15.21
CA ALA A 91 0.10 -6.23 16.35
C ALA A 91 0.91 -6.79 17.52
N GLU A 92 0.75 -8.08 17.75
CA GLU A 92 1.44 -8.82 18.81
C GLU A 92 2.92 -9.03 18.49
N PHE A 93 3.27 -9.28 17.21
CA PHE A 93 4.65 -9.53 16.78
C PHE A 93 5.50 -8.26 16.60
N ASP A 94 4.91 -7.17 16.16
CA ASP A 94 5.57 -5.87 16.09
C ASP A 94 4.68 -4.79 16.73
N PRO A 95 4.85 -4.58 18.04
CA PRO A 95 4.16 -3.51 18.74
C PRO A 95 4.44 -2.16 18.09
N ARG A 96 5.54 -1.91 17.38
CA ARG A 96 5.74 -0.58 16.77
C ARG A 96 4.80 -0.35 15.57
N VAL A 97 4.27 -1.42 14.98
CA VAL A 97 3.30 -1.36 13.89
C VAL A 97 1.91 -1.04 14.44
N LEU A 98 1.54 -1.55 15.63
CA LEU A 98 0.18 -1.40 16.17
C LEU A 98 0.06 -1.11 17.69
N ALA A 99 1.11 -0.75 18.42
CA ALA A 99 1.12 -0.52 19.88
C ALA A 99 0.23 0.64 20.30
N ASP A 100 -0.09 1.52 19.34
CA ASP A 100 -1.00 2.64 19.54
C ASP A 100 -2.33 2.45 18.79
N VAL A 101 -2.64 1.23 18.32
CA VAL A 101 -3.90 0.96 17.61
C VAL A 101 -5.04 0.86 18.61
N GLY A 102 -5.59 2.04 18.91
CA GLY A 102 -6.91 2.20 19.51
C GLY A 102 -8.02 2.43 18.48
N GLY A 103 -7.70 2.44 17.18
CA GLY A 103 -8.66 2.73 16.12
C GLY A 103 -9.46 1.52 15.65
N ASP A 104 -10.71 1.77 15.23
CA ASP A 104 -11.57 0.73 14.66
C ASP A 104 -11.02 0.22 13.31
N PHE A 105 -11.19 -1.09 13.09
CA PHE A 105 -10.84 -1.69 11.82
C PHE A 105 -11.85 -1.32 10.72
N VAL A 106 -11.37 -0.59 9.71
CA VAL A 106 -12.16 -0.16 8.56
C VAL A 106 -12.01 -1.15 7.42
N ARG A 107 -13.10 -1.83 7.06
CA ARG A 107 -13.15 -2.78 5.94
C ARG A 107 -13.34 -2.06 4.61
N VAL A 108 -12.55 -2.45 3.60
CA VAL A 108 -12.74 -2.08 2.21
C VAL A 108 -13.40 -3.24 1.47
N ARG A 109 -14.64 -3.05 1.00
CA ARG A 109 -15.45 -4.11 0.37
C ARG A 109 -15.41 -4.01 -1.15
N ARG A 110 -14.50 -4.73 -1.80
CA ARG A 110 -14.42 -4.80 -3.28
C ARG A 110 -13.94 -6.17 -3.79
N PRO A 111 -14.79 -7.21 -3.81
CA PRO A 111 -14.38 -8.52 -4.30
C PRO A 111 -13.76 -8.47 -5.71
N PRO A 112 -12.69 -9.24 -6.00
CA PRO A 112 -12.05 -10.24 -5.15
C PRO A 112 -10.99 -9.67 -4.18
N LEU A 113 -10.85 -8.34 -4.11
CA LEU A 113 -9.98 -7.69 -3.14
C LEU A 113 -10.62 -7.73 -1.75
N GLU A 114 -9.90 -8.33 -0.82
CA GLU A 114 -10.15 -8.20 0.61
C GLU A 114 -9.13 -7.22 1.17
N ALA A 115 -9.58 -6.10 1.72
CA ALA A 115 -8.68 -5.16 2.35
C ALA A 115 -9.32 -4.53 3.58
N GLY A 116 -8.49 -4.04 4.46
CA GLY A 116 -8.91 -3.16 5.53
C GLY A 116 -7.71 -2.53 6.20
N TRP A 117 -8.00 -1.55 7.04
CA TRP A 117 -6.98 -0.72 7.63
C TRP A 117 -7.38 -0.19 9.00
N VAL A 118 -6.39 0.30 9.73
CA VAL A 118 -6.56 0.97 11.01
C VAL A 118 -5.79 2.28 11.00
N GLU A 119 -6.25 3.24 11.81
CA GLU A 119 -5.56 4.49 12.09
C GLU A 119 -5.14 4.52 13.55
N SER A 120 -3.94 5.03 13.81
CA SER A 120 -3.50 5.45 15.14
C SER A 120 -2.89 6.84 15.08
N HIS A 121 -3.02 7.58 16.17
CA HIS A 121 -2.40 8.89 16.36
C HIS A 121 -1.41 8.78 17.50
N LEU A 122 -0.23 9.37 17.32
CA LEU A 122 0.80 9.41 18.36
C LEU A 122 1.57 10.71 18.29
N THR A 123 2.18 11.08 19.41
CA THR A 123 3.04 12.25 19.51
C THR A 123 4.46 11.87 19.07
N ASP A 124 5.00 12.55 18.06
CA ASP A 124 6.38 12.38 17.64
C ASP A 124 7.32 12.84 18.77
N PRO A 125 8.24 11.99 19.25
CA PRO A 125 9.05 12.29 20.42
C PRO A 125 10.12 13.36 20.16
N ARG A 126 10.37 13.74 18.90
CA ARG A 126 11.41 14.72 18.54
C ARG A 126 10.87 16.15 18.60
N ASP A 127 9.60 16.34 18.29
CA ASP A 127 9.01 17.67 18.11
C ASP A 127 7.71 17.90 18.89
N GLY A 128 7.16 16.87 19.54
CA GLY A 128 5.94 16.95 20.33
C GLY A 128 4.66 17.08 19.51
N ARG A 129 4.72 16.91 18.18
CA ARG A 129 3.57 17.05 17.29
C ARG A 129 2.89 15.72 17.05
N GLU A 130 1.62 15.78 16.65
CA GLU A 130 0.85 14.58 16.37
C GLU A 130 1.07 14.08 14.93
N ILE A 131 1.34 12.79 14.80
CA ILE A 131 1.38 12.07 13.53
C ILE A 131 0.21 11.09 13.46
N SER A 132 -0.34 10.94 12.27
CA SER A 132 -1.25 9.87 11.92
C SER A 132 -0.48 8.74 11.25
N LYS A 133 -0.71 7.51 11.72
CA LYS A 133 -0.26 6.28 11.09
C LYS A 133 -1.46 5.48 10.64
N ARG A 134 -1.50 5.11 9.36
CA ARG A 134 -2.49 4.21 8.77
C ARG A 134 -1.81 2.97 8.25
N ILE A 135 -2.31 1.81 8.64
CA ILE A 135 -1.81 0.52 8.18
C ILE A 135 -2.93 -0.20 7.46
N CYS A 136 -2.77 -0.44 6.16
CA CYS A 136 -3.69 -1.22 5.34
C CYS A 136 -3.09 -2.58 4.99
N PHE A 137 -3.88 -3.62 5.24
CA PHE A 137 -3.65 -4.95 4.74
C PHE A 137 -4.60 -5.21 3.59
N ALA A 138 -4.07 -5.79 2.53
CA ALA A 138 -4.85 -6.09 1.34
C ALA A 138 -4.44 -7.45 0.78
N ARG A 139 -5.41 -8.21 0.26
CA ARG A 139 -5.20 -9.55 -0.25
C ARG A 139 -6.12 -9.82 -1.43
N ALA A 140 -5.59 -10.54 -2.40
CA ALA A 140 -6.36 -11.25 -3.42
C ALA A 140 -5.65 -12.56 -3.77
N GLY A 141 -6.34 -13.69 -3.59
CA GLY A 141 -5.76 -15.02 -3.75
C GLY A 141 -4.49 -15.22 -2.89
N CYS A 142 -3.41 -15.68 -3.51
CA CYS A 142 -2.10 -15.90 -2.88
C CYS A 142 -1.20 -14.66 -2.82
N THR A 143 -1.73 -13.47 -3.07
CA THR A 143 -0.97 -12.22 -3.02
C THR A 143 -1.48 -11.35 -1.89
N ARG A 144 -0.56 -10.88 -1.05
CA ARG A 144 -0.83 -9.95 0.05
C ARG A 144 0.02 -8.70 -0.11
N ALA A 145 -0.57 -7.57 0.21
CA ALA A 145 0.10 -6.29 0.31
C ALA A 145 -0.05 -5.70 1.72
N LEU A 146 0.97 -4.97 2.14
CA LEU A 146 0.96 -4.11 3.31
C LEU A 146 1.29 -2.69 2.85
N ILE A 147 0.42 -1.75 3.19
CA ILE A 147 0.61 -0.32 2.93
C ILE A 147 0.63 0.38 4.28
N ALA A 148 1.72 1.07 4.57
CA ALA A 148 1.87 1.88 5.76
C ALA A 148 1.96 3.35 5.33
N PHE A 149 1.14 4.21 5.91
CA PHE A 149 1.10 5.62 5.59
C PHE A 149 1.23 6.45 6.86
N GLN A 150 2.31 7.22 6.94
CA GLN A 150 2.58 8.13 8.05
C GLN A 150 2.53 9.56 7.55
N SER A 151 1.76 10.40 8.21
CA SER A 151 1.62 11.81 7.89
C SER A 151 1.42 12.66 9.14
N TRP A 152 1.60 13.98 9.00
CA TRP A 152 1.32 14.91 10.09
C TRP A 152 -0.18 15.13 10.26
N LEU A 153 -0.67 15.16 11.50
CA LEU A 153 -2.11 15.33 11.74
C LEU A 153 -2.61 16.72 11.33
N GLU A 154 -1.74 17.74 11.34
CA GLU A 154 -2.03 19.09 10.81
C GLU A 154 -2.37 19.09 9.31
N ASP A 155 -1.87 18.11 8.56
CA ASP A 155 -2.10 17.95 7.12
C ASP A 155 -3.26 16.99 6.78
N ARG A 156 -4.02 16.56 7.79
CA ARG A 156 -5.00 15.46 7.68
C ARG A 156 -5.93 15.58 6.48
N ALA A 157 -6.54 16.74 6.24
CA ALA A 157 -7.50 16.89 5.13
C ALA A 157 -6.86 16.57 3.75
N ARG A 158 -5.62 17.01 3.54
CA ARG A 158 -4.85 16.71 2.32
C ARG A 158 -4.50 15.22 2.26
N MET A 159 -4.08 14.65 3.38
CA MET A 159 -3.62 13.26 3.47
C MET A 159 -4.78 12.26 3.42
N ASP A 160 -5.98 12.64 3.85
CA ASP A 160 -7.20 11.86 3.70
C ASP A 160 -7.54 11.72 2.22
N ALA A 161 -7.47 12.80 1.44
CA ALA A 161 -7.70 12.73 -0.01
C ALA A 161 -6.69 11.81 -0.73
N VAL A 162 -5.42 11.81 -0.28
CA VAL A 162 -4.39 10.89 -0.79
C VAL A 162 -4.73 9.45 -0.39
N TRP A 163 -5.07 9.21 0.87
CA TRP A 163 -5.40 7.90 1.39
C TRP A 163 -6.62 7.29 0.68
N GLU A 164 -7.68 8.08 0.50
CA GLU A 164 -8.86 7.67 -0.25
C GLU A 164 -8.53 7.37 -1.71
N THR A 165 -7.65 8.15 -2.34
CA THR A 165 -7.17 7.87 -3.70
C THR A 165 -6.45 6.52 -3.78
N VAL A 166 -5.54 6.26 -2.85
CA VAL A 166 -4.81 4.99 -2.75
C VAL A 166 -5.80 3.84 -2.57
N LEU A 167 -6.70 3.95 -1.59
CA LEU A 167 -7.69 2.93 -1.33
C LEU A 167 -8.62 2.73 -2.52
N ASP A 168 -9.18 3.78 -3.12
CA ASP A 168 -10.10 3.70 -4.26
C ASP A 168 -9.52 2.98 -5.48
N THR A 169 -8.23 3.16 -5.71
CA THR A 169 -7.53 2.63 -6.89
C THR A 169 -6.76 1.34 -6.61
N LEU A 170 -6.72 0.92 -5.35
CA LEU A 170 -6.03 -0.28 -4.88
C LEU A 170 -6.52 -1.54 -5.60
N ALA A 171 -5.58 -2.21 -6.24
CA ALA A 171 -5.71 -3.54 -6.81
C ALA A 171 -4.55 -4.42 -6.32
N VAL A 172 -4.87 -5.67 -5.98
CA VAL A 172 -3.91 -6.68 -5.53
C VAL A 172 -4.08 -7.92 -6.39
N GLY A 173 -2.97 -8.51 -6.82
CA GLY A 173 -2.97 -9.74 -7.62
C GLY A 173 -3.59 -9.61 -9.02
N ASP A 174 -3.72 -8.39 -9.54
CA ASP A 174 -4.21 -8.09 -10.90
C ASP A 174 -3.02 -8.03 -11.86
N TYR A 175 -2.41 -9.20 -12.12
CA TYR A 175 -1.18 -9.31 -12.89
C TYR A 175 -1.35 -8.85 -14.34
N LEU A 176 -0.40 -8.05 -14.79
CA LEU A 176 -0.29 -7.57 -16.15
C LEU A 176 0.59 -8.54 -16.96
N GLU A 177 0.12 -8.88 -18.15
CA GLU A 177 0.87 -9.59 -19.19
C GLU A 177 1.88 -8.65 -19.86
N ASP A 178 1.47 -7.40 -20.07
CA ASP A 178 2.31 -6.33 -20.62
C ASP A 178 1.96 -5.04 -19.90
N ILE A 179 2.95 -4.40 -19.27
CA ILE A 179 2.74 -3.19 -18.48
C ILE A 179 2.55 -1.95 -19.38
N ALA A 180 3.15 -1.94 -20.58
CA ALA A 180 3.05 -0.81 -21.50
C ALA A 180 1.65 -0.70 -22.12
N THR A 181 1.03 -1.84 -22.43
CA THR A 181 -0.37 -1.89 -22.91
C THR A 181 -1.37 -2.06 -21.77
N GLY A 182 -0.90 -2.55 -20.63
CA GLY A 182 -1.65 -2.97 -19.45
C GLY A 182 -2.66 -4.10 -19.74
N ARG A 183 -2.32 -4.96 -20.70
CA ARG A 183 -3.05 -6.22 -20.93
C ARG A 183 -2.93 -7.09 -19.68
N ARG A 184 -4.05 -7.65 -19.19
CA ARG A 184 -4.07 -8.53 -18.03
C ARG A 184 -3.65 -9.94 -18.41
N ARG A 185 -2.90 -10.61 -17.53
CA ARG A 185 -2.64 -12.03 -17.67
C ARG A 185 -3.94 -12.78 -17.34
N GLU A 186 -4.41 -13.63 -18.26
CA GLU A 186 -5.53 -14.53 -17.95
C GLU A 186 -5.18 -15.37 -16.72
N LYS A 187 -6.14 -15.51 -15.80
CA LYS A 187 -6.03 -16.41 -14.65
C LYS A 187 -5.85 -17.83 -15.20
N ARG A 188 -4.62 -18.36 -15.15
CA ARG A 188 -4.46 -19.82 -15.20
C ARG A 188 -5.03 -20.35 -13.89
N GLY A 189 -6.09 -21.17 -14.02
CA GLY A 189 -6.76 -21.85 -12.93
C GLY A 189 -5.83 -22.75 -12.12
#